data_AF-A0A8T6IG95-F1
#
_entry.id   AF-A0A8T6IG95-F1
#
_cell.length_a   1.000
_cell.length_b   1.000
_cell.length_c   1.000
_cell.angle_alpha   90.00
_cell.angle_beta   90.00
_cell.angle_gamma   90.00
#
_symmetry.space_group_name_H-M   'P 1'
#
loop_
_entity.id
_entity.type
_entity.pdbx_description
1 polymer ?
#
loop_
_entity_poly.entity_id
_entity_poly.type
_entity_poly.pdbx_seq_one_letter_code
_entity_poly.pdbx_strand_id
1 'polypeptide(L)'
;MVDTSWVREAAGYEDDDEASYGNVARRARGGFCFGGTKSLISYPEEAYQVNADLVGGALQSICEAWEAIASVGDKTVRIDLLYSKEDSAYSLTCPPPGPEPIALRFHEAASLQLRIPSWANPAGVTLQINDMAQSSAEDLIMDGYLRLSTLAPETLMKIWLPSRRETVTEFVGGERCEIDWHNDTVVGISPPARFQPLYGRD
;
A
#
# COMPACT_ATOMS: atom_id res chain seq x y z
N MET A 1 -4.73 -12.83 -18.64
CA MET A 1 -5.45 -11.61 -19.07
C MET A 1 -5.78 -10.85 -17.80
N VAL A 2 -5.49 -9.55 -17.70
CA VAL A 2 -5.74 -8.78 -16.45
C VAL A 2 -7.24 -8.48 -16.36
N ASP A 3 -7.85 -8.79 -15.23
CA ASP A 3 -9.26 -8.49 -14.97
C ASP A 3 -9.46 -6.98 -14.80
N THR A 4 -10.36 -6.41 -15.60
CA THR A 4 -10.74 -4.99 -15.56
C THR A 4 -12.21 -4.80 -15.19
N SER A 5 -12.89 -5.85 -14.72
CA SER A 5 -14.33 -5.84 -14.38
C SER A 5 -14.68 -4.86 -13.25
N TRP A 6 -13.69 -4.41 -12.48
CA TRP A 6 -13.81 -3.41 -11.43
C TRP A 6 -13.91 -1.97 -11.95
N VAL A 7 -13.58 -1.71 -13.22
CA VAL A 7 -13.77 -0.39 -13.86
C VAL A 7 -15.14 -0.35 -14.53
N ARG A 8 -16.03 0.53 -14.06
CA ARG A 8 -17.34 0.74 -14.68
C ARG A 8 -17.21 1.66 -15.89
N GLU A 9 -17.64 1.20 -17.05
CA GLU A 9 -17.76 2.04 -18.25
C GLU A 9 -18.92 3.04 -18.06
N ALA A 10 -18.75 4.27 -18.55
CA ALA A 10 -19.81 5.26 -18.55
C ALA A 10 -20.85 4.88 -19.62
N ALA A 11 -22.04 4.43 -19.19
CA ALA A 11 -23.12 4.11 -20.12
C ALA A 11 -23.86 5.37 -20.56
N GLY A 12 -24.20 5.46 -21.85
CA GLY A 12 -25.05 6.52 -22.40
C GLY A 12 -24.34 7.79 -22.88
N TYR A 13 -23.01 7.75 -22.99
CA TYR A 13 -22.22 8.83 -23.58
C TYR A 13 -21.46 8.30 -24.81
N GLU A 14 -21.46 9.07 -25.89
CA GLU A 14 -20.71 8.77 -27.11
C GLU A 14 -19.39 9.54 -27.09
N ASP A 15 -18.33 8.94 -27.63
CA ASP A 15 -17.04 9.60 -27.81
C ASP A 15 -17.18 10.77 -28.79
N ASP A 16 -16.52 11.89 -28.48
CA ASP A 16 -16.39 13.05 -29.36
C ASP A 16 -14.95 13.59 -29.40
N ASP A 17 -14.76 14.74 -30.04
CA ASP A 17 -13.45 15.35 -30.21
C ASP A 17 -12.85 15.84 -28.88
N GLU A 18 -13.68 16.13 -27.88
CA GLU A 18 -13.32 16.70 -26.58
C GLU A 18 -13.21 15.62 -25.49
N ALA A 19 -13.99 14.54 -25.56
CA ALA A 19 -14.08 13.51 -24.55
C ALA A 19 -14.20 12.10 -25.14
N SER A 20 -13.61 11.11 -24.46
CA SER A 20 -13.76 9.69 -24.82
C SER A 20 -14.24 8.91 -23.61
N TYR A 21 -15.41 8.30 -23.76
CA TYR A 21 -16.19 7.57 -22.77
C TYR A 21 -16.14 6.05 -22.98
N GLY A 22 -15.72 5.58 -24.16
CA GLY A 22 -15.57 4.17 -24.50
C GLY A 22 -14.18 3.59 -24.17
N ASN A 23 -14.11 2.28 -23.93
CA ASN A 23 -12.87 1.54 -23.65
C ASN A 23 -12.08 2.10 -22.44
N VAL A 24 -12.74 2.74 -21.47
CA VAL A 24 -12.09 3.34 -20.30
C VAL A 24 -11.34 2.27 -19.50
N ALA A 25 -11.95 1.09 -19.31
CA ALA A 25 -11.34 -0.01 -18.59
C ALA A 25 -10.05 -0.51 -19.26
N ARG A 26 -10.01 -0.50 -20.59
CA ARG A 26 -8.82 -0.90 -21.36
C ARG A 26 -7.72 0.16 -21.31
N ARG A 27 -8.09 1.44 -21.25
CA ARG A 27 -7.18 2.59 -21.17
C ARG A 27 -6.60 2.78 -19.77
N ALA A 28 -7.35 2.43 -18.73
CA ALA A 28 -6.89 2.39 -17.34
C ALA A 28 -5.86 1.28 -17.08
N ARG A 29 -5.65 0.35 -18.03
CA ARG A 29 -4.66 -0.72 -17.92
C ARG A 29 -3.24 -0.14 -17.91
N GLY A 30 -2.64 -0.08 -16.71
CA GLY A 30 -1.26 0.37 -16.51
C GLY A 30 -1.09 1.86 -16.21
N GLY A 31 -2.18 2.63 -16.14
CA GLY A 31 -2.17 4.04 -15.73
C GLY A 31 -2.92 4.22 -14.42
N PHE A 32 -2.20 4.50 -13.34
CA PHE A 32 -2.82 4.89 -12.08
C PHE A 32 -3.04 6.41 -12.07
N CYS A 33 -4.32 6.80 -12.10
CA CYS A 33 -4.87 8.12 -11.78
C CYS A 33 -5.00 9.17 -12.90
N PHE A 34 -6.17 9.85 -12.86
CA PHE A 34 -6.60 11.04 -13.61
C PHE A 34 -6.26 11.08 -15.11
N GLY A 35 -6.52 9.98 -15.80
CA GLY A 35 -6.32 9.88 -17.25
C GLY A 35 -7.54 10.32 -18.06
N GLY A 36 -7.65 11.61 -18.34
CA GLY A 36 -7.93 11.95 -19.73
C GLY A 36 -6.76 11.38 -20.54
N THR A 37 -6.95 10.30 -21.29
CA THR A 37 -5.87 9.70 -22.11
C THR A 37 -5.43 10.61 -23.26
N LYS A 38 -6.14 11.70 -23.50
CA LYS A 38 -5.71 12.80 -24.35
C LYS A 38 -5.02 13.84 -23.47
N SER A 39 -3.79 14.20 -23.83
CA SER A 39 -3.11 15.42 -23.41
C SER A 39 -3.79 16.72 -23.91
N LEU A 40 -5.10 16.69 -24.19
CA LEU A 40 -5.89 17.74 -24.81
C LEU A 40 -7.36 17.55 -24.38
N ILE A 41 -7.74 18.17 -23.26
CA ILE A 41 -9.13 18.60 -23.08
C ILE A 41 -9.12 20.06 -23.54
N SER A 42 -9.68 20.31 -24.71
CA SER A 42 -9.80 21.64 -25.28
C SER A 42 -10.99 22.33 -24.62
N TYR A 43 -10.76 23.20 -23.64
CA TYR A 43 -11.73 24.25 -23.34
C TYR A 43 -11.45 25.42 -24.29
N PRO A 44 -12.43 25.93 -25.06
CA PRO A 44 -12.17 26.92 -26.10
C PRO A 44 -11.59 28.25 -25.60
N GLU A 45 -11.57 28.52 -24.29
CA GLU A 45 -11.14 29.81 -23.73
C GLU A 45 -10.12 29.74 -22.57
N GLU A 46 -9.74 28.55 -22.08
CA GLU A 46 -8.82 28.42 -20.94
C GLU A 46 -7.64 27.51 -21.27
N ALA A 47 -6.44 27.97 -20.89
CA ALA A 47 -5.16 27.34 -21.20
C ALA A 47 -5.13 25.84 -20.83
N TYR A 48 -4.49 25.04 -21.70
CA TYR A 48 -4.23 23.61 -21.57
C TYR A 48 -3.96 23.17 -20.11
N GLN A 49 -4.93 22.49 -19.48
CA GLN A 49 -4.70 21.86 -18.18
C GLN A 49 -4.29 20.40 -18.36
N VAL A 50 -3.01 20.19 -18.66
CA VAL A 50 -2.40 18.90 -18.42
C VAL A 50 -2.05 18.86 -16.94
N ASN A 51 -2.79 18.09 -16.14
CA ASN A 51 -2.49 17.85 -14.71
C ASN A 51 -1.23 16.96 -14.54
N ALA A 52 -0.19 17.21 -15.34
CA ALA A 52 1.05 16.45 -15.35
C ALA A 52 1.80 16.54 -14.03
N ASP A 53 1.65 17.65 -13.30
CA ASP A 53 2.19 17.85 -11.97
C ASP A 53 1.60 16.86 -10.95
N LEU A 54 0.28 16.68 -10.97
CA LEU A 54 -0.42 15.73 -10.09
C LEU A 54 -0.22 14.28 -10.55
N VAL A 55 -0.37 14.01 -11.85
CA VAL A 55 -0.34 12.64 -12.40
C VAL A 55 1.08 12.10 -12.48
N GLY A 56 2.00 12.88 -13.07
CA GLY A 56 3.41 12.51 -13.17
C GLY A 56 4.06 12.43 -11.79
N GLY A 57 3.78 13.40 -10.92
CA GLY A 57 4.26 13.41 -9.54
C GLY A 57 3.75 12.23 -8.70
N ALA A 58 2.45 11.91 -8.79
CA ALA A 58 1.87 10.78 -8.06
C ALA A 58 2.43 9.44 -8.54
N LEU A 59 2.51 9.21 -9.87
CA LEU A 59 3.07 7.97 -10.40
C LEU A 59 4.54 7.81 -10.00
N GLN A 60 5.35 8.86 -10.16
CA GLN A 60 6.74 8.83 -9.74
C GLN A 60 6.84 8.53 -8.24
N SER A 61 6.02 9.18 -7.41
CA SER A 61 6.04 8.97 -5.95
C SER A 61 5.64 7.54 -5.56
N ILE A 62 4.71 6.90 -6.27
CA ILE A 62 4.36 5.48 -6.04
C ILE A 62 5.52 4.57 -6.45
N CYS A 63 6.18 4.85 -7.58
CA CYS A 63 7.37 4.10 -8.00
C CYS A 63 8.51 4.24 -6.97
N GLU A 64 8.79 5.46 -6.51
CA GLU A 64 9.80 5.70 -5.47
C GLU A 64 9.43 5.03 -4.15
N ALA A 65 8.15 5.04 -3.76
CA ALA A 65 7.67 4.34 -2.57
C ALA A 65 7.83 2.82 -2.72
N TRP A 66 7.55 2.26 -3.91
CA TRP A 66 7.78 0.84 -4.21
C TRP A 66 9.25 0.45 -4.13
N GLU A 67 10.15 1.31 -4.60
CA GLU A 67 11.59 1.09 -4.45
C GLU A 67 12.04 1.22 -3.00
N ALA A 68 11.48 2.17 -2.25
CA ALA A 68 11.75 2.37 -0.84
C ALA A 68 11.15 1.32 0.11
N ILE A 69 10.40 0.32 -0.40
CA ILE A 69 9.87 -0.79 0.43
C ILE A 69 11.02 -1.49 1.17
N ALA A 70 12.11 -1.77 0.47
CA ALA A 70 13.26 -2.47 1.00
C ALA A 70 14.55 -2.13 0.27
N SER A 71 15.67 -2.32 0.95
CA SER A 71 17.01 -2.25 0.38
C SER A 71 17.79 -3.54 0.68
N VAL A 72 18.58 -3.99 -0.28
CA VAL A 72 19.46 -5.15 -0.15
C VAL A 72 20.91 -4.65 -0.20
N GLY A 73 21.60 -4.73 0.94
CA GLY A 73 23.02 -4.41 1.07
C GLY A 73 23.90 -5.67 1.07
N ASP A 74 25.13 -5.55 1.58
CA ASP A 74 26.06 -6.69 1.76
C ASP A 74 25.46 -7.73 2.73
N LYS A 75 24.64 -8.63 2.18
CA LYS A 75 23.93 -9.72 2.90
C LYS A 75 22.96 -9.25 3.99
N THR A 76 22.40 -8.06 3.82
CA THR A 76 21.35 -7.55 4.71
C THR A 76 20.15 -7.15 3.87
N VAL A 77 19.02 -7.78 4.13
CA VAL A 77 17.71 -7.33 3.63
C VAL A 77 17.12 -6.41 4.69
N ARG A 78 16.93 -5.15 4.33
CA ARG A 78 16.27 -4.16 5.18
C ARG A 78 14.92 -3.80 4.57
N ILE A 79 13.85 -4.00 5.31
CA ILE A 79 12.48 -3.70 4.90
C ILE A 79 11.97 -2.54 5.73
N ASP A 80 11.70 -1.41 5.08
CA ASP A 80 11.28 -0.17 5.73
C ASP A 80 9.77 0.09 5.61
N LEU A 81 9.10 -0.49 4.61
CA LEU A 81 7.64 -0.39 4.43
C LEU A 81 7.00 -1.78 4.33
N LEU A 82 5.84 -1.96 4.97
CA LEU A 82 5.12 -3.24 5.00
C LEU A 82 4.17 -3.37 3.81
N TYR A 83 4.74 -3.45 2.61
CA TYR A 83 4.03 -3.73 1.36
C TYR A 83 4.63 -4.96 0.68
N SER A 84 3.78 -5.72 -0.01
CA SER A 84 4.24 -6.90 -0.74
C SER A 84 5.22 -6.50 -1.84
N LYS A 85 6.38 -7.17 -1.93
CA LYS A 85 7.40 -6.96 -2.96
C LYS A 85 8.13 -8.27 -3.24
N GLU A 86 8.37 -8.55 -4.51
CA GLU A 86 9.24 -9.63 -4.95
C GLU A 86 10.59 -9.05 -5.35
N ASP A 87 11.66 -9.65 -4.86
CA ASP A 87 13.04 -9.36 -5.22
C ASP A 87 13.80 -10.67 -5.51
N SER A 88 14.93 -10.57 -6.19
CA SER A 88 15.84 -11.71 -6.38
C SER A 88 16.31 -12.34 -5.06
N ALA A 89 16.45 -11.56 -3.98
CA ALA A 89 16.93 -12.05 -2.69
C ALA A 89 15.81 -12.52 -1.74
N TYR A 90 14.56 -12.09 -1.95
CA TYR A 90 13.44 -12.40 -1.06
C TYR A 90 12.06 -12.23 -1.71
N SER A 91 11.03 -12.86 -1.14
CA SER A 91 9.61 -12.58 -1.39
C SER A 91 8.96 -12.05 -0.11
N LEU A 92 8.36 -10.86 -0.16
CA LEU A 92 7.59 -10.27 0.94
C LEU A 92 6.10 -10.22 0.56
N THR A 93 5.26 -10.78 1.42
CA THR A 93 3.79 -10.71 1.33
C THR A 93 3.25 -10.03 2.58
N CYS A 94 2.63 -8.87 2.40
CA CYS A 94 1.95 -8.12 3.45
C CYS A 94 0.45 -8.10 3.15
N PRO A 95 -0.37 -8.90 3.84
CA PRO A 95 -1.82 -8.86 3.69
C PRO A 95 -2.39 -7.54 4.25
N PRO A 96 -3.61 -7.14 3.83
CA PRO A 96 -4.36 -6.06 4.50
C PRO A 96 -4.50 -6.32 6.01
N PRO A 97 -4.82 -5.29 6.81
CA PRO A 97 -5.00 -5.45 8.26
C PRO A 97 -5.97 -6.60 8.61
N GLY A 98 -5.45 -7.62 9.31
CA GLY A 98 -6.16 -8.87 9.56
C GLY A 98 -5.36 -9.82 10.46
N PRO A 99 -5.87 -11.04 10.72
CA PRO A 99 -5.15 -12.06 11.49
C PRO A 99 -3.99 -12.72 10.72
N GLU A 100 -3.91 -12.53 9.40
CA GLU A 100 -2.89 -13.11 8.54
C GLU A 100 -1.51 -12.51 8.83
N PRO A 101 -0.44 -13.33 8.87
CA PRO A 101 0.90 -12.81 9.09
C PRO A 101 1.45 -12.11 7.86
N ILE A 102 2.39 -11.21 8.11
CA ILE A 102 3.38 -10.82 7.11
C ILE A 102 4.27 -12.04 6.86
N ALA A 103 4.43 -12.44 5.60
CA ALA A 103 5.26 -13.57 5.21
C ALA A 103 6.49 -13.08 4.44
N LEU A 104 7.68 -13.51 4.85
CA LEU A 104 8.95 -13.18 4.23
C LEU A 104 9.72 -14.46 3.93
N ARG A 105 9.98 -14.74 2.65
CA ARG A 105 10.82 -15.85 2.19
C ARG A 105 12.16 -15.31 1.73
N PHE A 106 13.25 -15.91 2.18
CA PHE A 106 14.60 -15.60 1.69
C PHE A 106 14.97 -16.55 0.56
N HIS A 107 15.46 -16.03 -0.56
CA HIS A 107 16.00 -16.82 -1.68
C HIS A 107 17.52 -16.98 -1.56
N GLU A 108 18.17 -16.05 -0.85
CA GLU A 108 19.61 -16.06 -0.56
C GLU A 108 19.87 -15.93 0.95
N ALA A 109 21.07 -16.31 1.37
CA ALA A 109 21.46 -16.18 2.78
C ALA A 109 21.69 -14.71 3.15
N ALA A 110 20.86 -14.17 4.03
CA ALA A 110 20.94 -12.78 4.45
C ALA A 110 20.48 -12.58 5.91
N SER A 111 20.99 -11.52 6.53
CA SER A 111 20.42 -10.98 7.77
C SER A 111 19.20 -10.11 7.47
N LEU A 112 18.36 -9.88 8.48
CA LEU A 112 17.13 -9.12 8.35
C LEU A 112 17.13 -7.89 9.26
N GLN A 113 16.66 -6.77 8.73
CA GLN A 113 16.18 -5.62 9.47
C GLN A 113 14.77 -5.26 8.99
N LEU A 114 13.73 -5.73 9.68
CA LEU A 114 12.35 -5.39 9.35
C LEU A 114 11.88 -4.26 10.27
N ARG A 115 11.47 -3.13 9.72
CA ARG A 115 10.88 -2.05 10.50
C ARG A 115 9.58 -2.50 11.16
N ILE A 116 9.52 -2.35 12.48
CA ILE A 116 8.30 -2.53 13.26
C ILE A 116 7.62 -1.16 13.39
N PRO A 117 6.38 -0.99 12.91
CA PRO A 117 5.67 0.27 13.01
C PRO A 117 5.53 0.72 14.47
N SER A 118 5.58 2.02 14.72
CA SER A 118 5.58 2.56 16.10
C SER A 118 4.29 2.28 16.88
N TRP A 119 3.18 2.00 16.20
CA TRP A 119 1.94 1.59 16.85
C TRP A 119 1.97 0.13 17.33
N ALA A 120 2.85 -0.71 16.77
CA ALA A 120 2.97 -2.11 17.15
C ALA A 120 3.81 -2.20 18.42
N ASN A 121 3.16 -2.51 19.55
CA ASN A 121 3.87 -2.79 20.79
C ASN A 121 4.80 -4.00 20.59
N PRO A 122 6.13 -3.87 20.81
CA PRO A 122 7.09 -4.96 20.63
C PRO A 122 6.72 -6.25 21.37
N ALA A 123 6.14 -6.14 22.57
CA ALA A 123 5.70 -7.31 23.36
C ALA A 123 4.56 -8.12 22.71
N GLY A 124 3.82 -7.51 21.78
CA GLY A 124 2.76 -8.16 21.01
C GLY A 124 3.23 -8.72 19.66
N VAL A 125 4.48 -8.48 19.27
CA VAL A 125 5.04 -8.99 18.02
C VAL A 125 5.47 -10.42 18.22
N THR A 126 5.01 -11.30 17.34
CA THR A 126 5.40 -12.71 17.36
C THR A 126 5.86 -13.13 15.98
N LEU A 127 6.72 -14.15 15.94
CA LEU A 127 7.24 -14.69 14.70
C LEU A 127 7.25 -16.22 14.72
N GLN A 128 7.26 -16.79 13.52
CA GLN A 128 7.46 -18.20 13.26
C GLN A 128 8.48 -18.32 12.13
N ILE A 129 9.52 -19.12 12.31
CA ILE A 129 10.51 -19.40 11.27
C ILE A 129 10.38 -20.87 10.87
N ASN A 130 10.07 -21.11 9.59
CA ASN A 130 9.74 -22.41 9.04
C ASN A 130 8.63 -23.10 9.87
N ASP A 131 8.84 -24.37 10.23
CA ASP A 131 7.90 -25.17 11.01
C ASP A 131 8.13 -25.08 12.53
N MET A 132 8.96 -24.15 12.99
CA MET A 132 9.17 -23.94 14.43
C MET A 132 7.92 -23.41 15.10
N ALA A 133 7.83 -23.54 16.43
CA ALA A 133 6.75 -22.95 17.19
C ALA A 133 6.80 -21.42 17.09
N GLN A 134 5.64 -20.79 17.04
CA GLN A 134 5.51 -19.33 17.12
C GLN A 134 6.03 -18.85 18.49
N SER A 135 6.85 -17.79 18.48
CA SER A 135 7.48 -17.23 19.68
C SER A 135 7.38 -15.71 19.71
N SER A 136 7.54 -15.12 20.90
CA SER A 136 7.72 -13.67 21.03
C SER A 136 8.95 -13.21 20.24
N ALA A 137 8.86 -12.03 19.64
CA ALA A 137 9.94 -11.37 18.92
C ALA A 137 10.52 -10.17 19.69
N GLU A 138 10.01 -9.87 20.88
CA GLU A 138 10.32 -8.65 21.64
C GLU A 138 11.83 -8.41 21.81
N ASP A 139 12.57 -9.43 22.25
CA ASP A 139 14.02 -9.34 22.49
C ASP A 139 14.85 -9.15 21.21
N LEU A 140 14.23 -9.35 20.04
CA LEU A 140 14.86 -9.19 18.73
C LEU A 140 14.58 -7.79 18.14
N ILE A 141 13.74 -6.99 18.80
CA ILE A 141 13.36 -5.66 18.32
C ILE A 141 14.28 -4.62 18.94
N MET A 142 15.10 -3.97 18.11
CA MET A 142 16.06 -2.94 18.51
C MET A 142 15.93 -1.72 17.59
N ASP A 143 15.81 -0.54 18.20
CA ASP A 143 15.65 0.75 17.51
C ASP A 143 14.46 0.78 16.52
N GLY A 144 13.37 0.07 16.84
CA GLY A 144 12.20 -0.03 15.97
C GLY A 144 12.35 -1.02 14.80
N TYR A 145 13.37 -1.87 14.81
CA TYR A 145 13.55 -2.94 13.81
C TYR A 145 13.61 -4.30 14.48
N LEU A 146 12.87 -5.26 13.95
CA LEU A 146 13.11 -6.68 14.18
C LEU A 146 14.41 -7.06 13.46
N ARG A 147 15.41 -7.45 14.23
CA ARG A 147 16.75 -7.80 13.73
C ARG A 147 17.01 -9.28 13.93
N LEU A 148 17.30 -9.96 12.82
CA LEU A 148 17.74 -11.35 12.84
C LEU A 148 19.11 -11.45 12.20
N SER A 149 19.94 -12.31 12.77
CA SER A 149 21.21 -12.71 12.17
C SER A 149 20.98 -13.46 10.86
N THR A 150 22.06 -13.86 10.20
CA THR A 150 22.00 -14.51 8.89
C THR A 150 21.06 -15.72 8.90
N LEU A 151 20.01 -15.63 8.08
CA LEU A 151 19.06 -16.69 7.79
C LEU A 151 19.55 -17.48 6.58
N ALA A 152 19.20 -18.75 6.53
CA ALA A 152 19.51 -19.61 5.39
C ALA A 152 18.59 -19.28 4.21
N PRO A 153 19.00 -19.59 2.96
CA PRO A 153 18.09 -19.62 1.82
C PRO A 153 16.88 -20.51 2.11
N GLU A 154 15.77 -20.24 1.44
CA GLU A 154 14.46 -20.89 1.60
C GLU A 154 13.81 -20.74 2.99
N THR A 155 14.40 -19.94 3.87
CA THR A 155 13.78 -19.63 5.16
C THR A 155 12.48 -18.87 4.93
N LEU A 156 11.37 -19.41 5.43
CA LEU A 156 10.09 -18.74 5.49
C LEU A 156 9.86 -18.22 6.90
N MET A 157 9.72 -16.90 7.02
CA MET A 157 9.35 -16.23 8.25
C MET A 157 7.91 -15.73 8.14
N LYS A 158 7.14 -15.95 9.20
CA LYS A 158 5.80 -15.38 9.38
C LYS A 158 5.83 -14.48 10.61
N ILE A 159 5.28 -13.29 10.49
CA ILE A 159 5.37 -12.23 11.51
C ILE A 159 3.98 -11.70 11.74
N TRP A 160 3.54 -11.73 13.00
CA TRP A 160 2.27 -11.15 13.41
C TRP A 160 2.54 -9.89 14.21
N LEU A 161 1.89 -8.81 13.79
CA LEU A 161 1.86 -7.55 14.53
C LEU A 161 0.59 -7.52 15.39
N PRO A 162 0.62 -6.92 16.58
CA PRO A 162 -0.58 -6.76 17.39
C PRO A 162 -1.60 -5.86 16.68
N SER A 163 -2.86 -6.26 16.60
CA SER A 163 -3.90 -5.42 15.97
C SER A 163 -4.25 -4.21 16.83
N ARG A 164 -4.34 -3.02 16.22
CA ARG A 164 -4.79 -1.78 16.86
C ARG A 164 -5.97 -1.20 16.09
N ARG A 165 -7.00 -0.74 16.81
CA ARG A 165 -8.06 0.10 16.26
C ARG A 165 -8.14 1.39 17.05
N GLU A 166 -8.31 2.49 16.34
CA GLU A 166 -8.52 3.79 16.95
C GLU A 166 -9.48 4.64 16.12
N THR A 167 -10.20 5.53 16.80
CA THR A 167 -11.02 6.56 16.15
C THR A 167 -10.45 7.91 16.51
N VAL A 168 -10.07 8.68 15.50
CA VAL A 168 -9.52 10.03 15.66
C VAL A 168 -10.59 11.03 15.20
N THR A 169 -10.79 12.10 15.97
CA THR A 169 -11.66 13.22 15.55
C THR A 169 -10.81 14.31 14.90
N GLU A 170 -11.17 14.70 13.69
CA GLU A 170 -10.57 15.81 12.95
C GLU A 170 -11.60 16.84 12.49
N PHE A 171 -11.14 18.01 12.06
CA PHE A 171 -11.97 19.06 11.48
C PHE A 171 -11.51 19.35 10.06
N VAL A 172 -12.33 19.01 9.07
CA VAL A 172 -12.06 19.24 7.64
C VAL A 172 -13.07 20.25 7.12
N GLY A 173 -12.60 21.40 6.63
CA GLY A 173 -13.48 22.46 6.15
C GLY A 173 -14.43 23.05 7.22
N GLY A 174 -14.08 22.92 8.50
CA GLY A 174 -14.93 23.35 9.62
C GLY A 174 -15.98 22.32 10.06
N GLU A 175 -16.09 21.19 9.37
CA GLU A 175 -16.95 20.07 9.78
C GLU A 175 -16.15 19.06 10.59
N ARG A 176 -16.76 18.54 11.66
CA ARG A 176 -16.18 17.46 12.47
C ARG A 176 -16.33 16.14 11.73
N CYS A 177 -15.23 15.42 11.55
CA CYS A 177 -15.22 14.04 11.08
C CYS A 177 -14.52 13.12 12.07
N GLU A 178 -14.97 11.87 12.11
CA GLU A 178 -14.37 10.77 12.86
C GLU A 178 -13.74 9.80 11.86
N ILE A 179 -12.45 9.54 12.01
CA ILE A 179 -11.66 8.67 11.15
C ILE A 179 -11.34 7.41 11.93
N ASP A 180 -11.82 6.28 11.43
CA ASP A 180 -11.54 4.96 12.00
C ASP A 180 -10.28 4.40 11.33
N TRP A 181 -9.29 4.08 12.15
CA TRP A 181 -8.03 3.47 11.76
C TRP A 181 -7.98 2.02 12.25
N HIS A 182 -7.53 1.13 11.38
CA HIS A 182 -7.08 -0.22 11.73
C HIS A 182 -5.60 -0.31 11.36
N ASN A 183 -4.74 -0.36 12.38
CA ASN A 183 -3.29 -0.19 12.26
C ASN A 183 -2.99 1.16 11.58
N ASP A 184 -2.27 1.18 10.45
CA ASP A 184 -1.99 2.38 9.65
C ASP A 184 -2.99 2.61 8.49
N THR A 185 -4.11 1.88 8.46
CA THR A 185 -5.08 1.97 7.36
C THR A 185 -6.36 2.65 7.84
N VAL A 186 -6.78 3.70 7.13
CA VAL A 186 -8.12 4.27 7.29
C VAL A 186 -9.13 3.25 6.76
N VAL A 187 -10.02 2.81 7.65
CA VAL A 187 -11.07 1.82 7.33
C VAL A 187 -12.46 2.44 7.36
N GLY A 188 -12.61 3.67 7.83
CA GLY A 188 -13.91 4.36 7.85
C GLY A 188 -13.77 5.85 8.13
N ILE A 189 -14.71 6.63 7.60
CA ILE A 189 -14.86 8.06 7.93
C ILE A 189 -16.35 8.35 8.18
N SER A 190 -16.64 9.09 9.25
CA SER A 190 -18.00 9.49 9.63
C SER A 190 -18.08 11.01 9.88
N PRO A 191 -19.07 11.74 9.33
CA PRO A 191 -20.07 11.25 8.39
C PRO A 191 -19.44 10.85 7.04
N PRO A 192 -20.03 9.90 6.30
CA PRO A 192 -19.53 9.55 4.97
C PRO A 192 -19.68 10.74 4.01
N ALA A 193 -18.75 10.85 3.06
CA ALA A 193 -18.82 11.89 2.05
C ALA A 193 -20.11 11.78 1.22
N ARG A 194 -20.81 12.89 1.02
CA ARG A 194 -22.12 12.93 0.35
C ARG A 194 -22.09 12.47 -1.11
N PHE A 195 -21.01 12.77 -1.83
CA PHE A 195 -20.94 12.58 -3.28
C PHE A 195 -20.05 11.42 -3.70
N GLN A 196 -18.99 11.11 -2.94
CA GLN A 196 -18.05 10.02 -3.21
C GLN A 196 -17.47 9.47 -1.88
N PRO A 197 -18.22 8.63 -1.14
CA PRO A 197 -17.71 8.03 0.08
C PRO A 197 -16.61 7.00 -0.27
N LEU A 198 -15.35 7.39 -0.12
CA LEU A 198 -14.19 6.52 -0.37
C LEU A 198 -14.02 5.43 0.70
N TYR A 199 -14.44 5.72 1.93
CA TYR A 199 -14.35 4.83 3.08
C TYR A 199 -15.73 4.72 3.72
N GLY A 200 -16.38 3.57 3.57
CA GLY A 200 -17.67 3.26 4.17
C GLY A 200 -17.53 2.28 5.32
N ARG A 201 -18.38 2.39 6.34
CA ARG A 201 -18.58 1.30 7.30
C ARG A 201 -19.52 0.29 6.65
N ASP A 202 -19.06 -0.94 6.42
CA ASP A 202 -19.95 -2.09 6.25
C ASP A 202 -20.58 -2.47 7.61
#